data_AF-A0A6S6PVF8-F1
#
_entry.id   AF-A0A6S6PVF8-F1
#
_cell.length_a   1.000
_cell.length_b   1.000
_cell.length_c   1.000
_cell.angle_alpha   90.00
_cell.angle_beta   90.00
_cell.angle_gamma   90.00
#
_symmetry.space_group_name_H-M   'P 1'
#
loop_
_entity.id
_entity.type
_entity.pdbx_description
1 polymer ?
#
loop_
_entity_poly.entity_id
_entity_poly.type
_entity_poly.pdbx_seq_one_letter_code
_entity_poly.pdbx_strand_id
1 'polypeptide(L)'
;MRKGFLYLVAIMDWSTRKVLSWRLSNTMDAEFCIEALQEALIRYGAPEIFNTDQGSQFTTPRFTDVLQARQIRISMDGRGRWLDNVFIERLWRSLKYECVYLQVFETGSALRVGLAAWISHYNGQRPHSALAGRTPDKAYHPMANSNAVNLAA
;
A
#
# COMPACT_ATOMS: atom_id res chain seq x y z
N MET A 1 -16.01 -15.80 -8.10
CA MET A 1 -16.78 -14.58 -8.47
C MET A 1 -17.49 -14.76 -9.81
N ARG A 2 -18.82 -14.79 -9.83
CA ARG A 2 -19.60 -14.72 -11.08
C ARG A 2 -19.67 -13.25 -11.54
N LYS A 3 -18.76 -12.84 -12.44
CA LYS A 3 -18.76 -11.59 -13.25
C LYS A 3 -18.55 -10.24 -12.53
N GLY A 4 -17.33 -9.95 -12.06
CA GLY A 4 -16.92 -8.60 -11.66
C GLY A 4 -15.42 -8.48 -11.41
N PHE A 5 -14.83 -7.30 -11.66
CA PHE A 5 -13.46 -6.97 -11.27
C PHE A 5 -13.47 -6.28 -9.91
N LEU A 6 -12.44 -6.52 -9.10
CA LEU A 6 -12.20 -5.80 -7.86
C LEU A 6 -10.86 -5.07 -7.96
N TYR A 7 -10.81 -3.86 -7.43
CA TYR A 7 -9.66 -2.97 -7.41
C TYR A 7 -9.11 -2.90 -6.00
N LEU A 8 -7.81 -3.10 -5.86
CA LEU A 8 -7.09 -3.10 -4.59
C LEU A 8 -6.03 -2.01 -4.64
N VAL A 9 -5.98 -1.19 -3.58
CA VAL A 9 -4.93 -0.21 -3.33
C VAL A 9 -4.29 -0.51 -1.99
N ALA A 10 -2.99 -0.28 -1.87
CA ALA A 10 -2.27 -0.38 -0.61
C ALA A 10 -1.36 0.84 -0.46
N ILE A 11 -1.33 1.43 0.72
CA ILE A 11 -0.33 2.43 1.11
C ILE A 11 0.75 1.68 1.87
N MET A 12 1.98 1.74 1.40
CA MET A 12 3.15 1.05 1.94
C MET A 12 4.16 2.04 2.48
N ASP A 13 4.75 1.74 3.63
CA ASP A 13 6.00 2.37 4.05
C ASP A 13 7.18 1.84 3.23
N TRP A 14 7.90 2.75 2.58
CA TRP A 14 9.01 2.41 1.71
C TRP A 14 10.20 1.87 2.48
N SER A 15 10.50 2.33 3.70
CA SER A 15 11.67 1.84 4.43
C SER A 15 11.53 0.35 4.82
N THR A 16 10.35 0.00 5.33
CA THR A 16 10.11 -1.25 6.07
C THR A 16 9.25 -2.23 5.29
N ARG A 17 8.71 -1.80 4.14
CA ARG A 17 7.76 -2.55 3.32
C ARG A 17 6.45 -2.87 4.02
N LYS A 18 6.16 -2.24 5.15
CA LYS A 18 4.91 -2.43 5.89
C LYS A 18 3.75 -1.85 5.10
N VAL A 19 2.71 -2.66 4.87
CA VAL A 19 1.43 -2.16 4.36
C VAL A 19 0.73 -1.42 5.50
N LEU A 20 0.61 -0.10 5.39
CA LEU A 20 0.04 0.77 6.42
C LEU A 20 -1.49 0.75 6.38
N SER A 21 -2.06 0.79 5.18
CA SER A 21 -3.50 0.72 4.94
C SER A 21 -3.75 0.12 3.56
N TRP A 22 -4.97 -0.35 3.34
CA TRP A 22 -5.42 -0.86 2.04
C TRP A 22 -6.93 -0.76 1.91
N ARG A 23 -7.43 -0.73 0.67
CA ARG A 23 -8.87 -0.72 0.36
C ARG A 23 -9.18 -1.59 -0.84
N LEU A 24 -10.34 -2.21 -0.81
CA LEU A 24 -10.89 -3.04 -1.88
C LEU A 24 -12.20 -2.42 -2.35
N SER A 25 -12.29 -2.13 -3.65
CA SER A 25 -13.48 -1.59 -4.31
C SER A 25 -13.93 -2.48 -5.48
N ASN A 26 -15.20 -2.41 -5.84
CA ASN A 26 -15.76 -2.99 -7.06
C ASN A 26 -15.84 -1.98 -8.22
N THR A 27 -15.51 -0.72 -7.96
CA THR A 27 -15.44 0.39 -8.90
C THR A 27 -14.02 0.93 -8.98
N MET A 28 -13.66 1.44 -10.14
CA MET A 28 -12.37 2.11 -10.36
C MET A 28 -12.50 3.61 -10.02
N ASP A 29 -13.02 3.95 -8.84
CA ASP A 29 -13.11 5.34 -8.38
C ASP A 29 -11.85 5.77 -7.62
N ALA A 30 -11.63 7.07 -7.48
CA ALA A 30 -10.51 7.58 -6.68
C ALA A 30 -10.80 7.54 -5.16
N GLU A 31 -12.07 7.33 -4.76
CA GLU A 31 -12.50 7.48 -3.37
C GLU A 31 -11.82 6.45 -2.46
N PHE A 32 -11.80 5.18 -2.88
CA PHE A 32 -11.18 4.14 -2.06
C PHE A 32 -9.66 4.34 -1.92
N CYS A 33 -9.00 4.96 -2.92
CA CYS A 33 -7.59 5.37 -2.80
C CYS A 33 -7.41 6.49 -1.77
N ILE A 34 -8.30 7.49 -1.78
CA ILE A 34 -8.30 8.59 -0.81
C ILE A 34 -8.55 8.07 0.61
N GLU A 35 -9.50 7.15 0.80
CA GLU A 35 -9.76 6.55 2.10
C GLU A 35 -8.54 5.78 2.65
N ALA A 36 -7.86 5.00 1.78
CA ALA A 36 -6.65 4.30 2.16
C ALA A 36 -5.55 5.30 2.58
N LEU A 37 -5.35 6.34 1.79
CA LEU A 37 -4.39 7.41 2.08
C LEU A 37 -4.71 8.09 3.42
N GLN A 38 -5.94 8.53 3.63
CA GLN A 38 -6.36 9.20 4.85
C GLN A 38 -6.18 8.30 6.08
N GLU A 39 -6.53 7.01 6.00
CA GLU A 39 -6.28 6.08 7.11
C GLU A 39 -4.79 5.99 7.45
N ALA A 40 -3.92 5.87 6.44
CA ALA A 40 -2.48 5.81 6.66
C ALA A 40 -1.98 7.09 7.34
N LEU A 41 -2.38 8.26 6.84
CA LEU A 41 -1.98 9.55 7.40
C LEU A 41 -2.48 9.75 8.83
N ILE A 42 -3.71 9.34 9.14
CA ILE A 42 -4.27 9.45 10.50
C ILE A 42 -3.53 8.53 11.48
N ARG A 43 -3.21 7.30 11.08
CA ARG A 43 -2.60 6.30 11.97
C ARG A 43 -1.09 6.46 12.14
N TYR A 44 -0.40 6.92 11.10
CA TYR A 44 1.05 6.87 11.03
C TYR A 44 1.72 8.25 10.83
N GLY A 45 0.92 9.30 10.59
CA GLY A 45 1.42 10.65 10.34
C GLY A 45 1.70 10.93 8.86
N ALA A 46 2.04 12.18 8.57
CA ALA A 46 2.38 12.63 7.23
C ALA A 46 3.86 12.34 6.90
N PRO A 47 4.16 11.69 5.76
CA PRO A 47 5.53 11.56 5.30
C PRO A 47 6.04 12.86 4.67
N GLU A 48 7.34 12.92 4.43
CA GLU A 48 7.92 14.02 3.66
C GLU A 48 7.59 13.91 2.16
N ILE A 49 7.66 12.70 1.62
CA ILE A 49 7.37 12.38 0.23
C ILE A 49 6.33 11.27 0.15
N PHE A 50 5.37 11.46 -0.78
CA PHE A 50 4.47 10.42 -1.23
C PHE A 50 4.78 10.06 -2.69
N ASN A 51 5.21 8.82 -2.90
CA ASN A 51 5.45 8.29 -4.24
C ASN A 51 4.18 7.63 -4.77
N THR A 52 3.85 7.92 -6.03
CA THR A 52 2.71 7.31 -6.72
C THR A 52 2.97 7.22 -8.21
N ASP A 53 2.34 6.25 -8.88
CA ASP A 53 2.35 6.17 -10.33
C ASP A 53 1.48 7.27 -10.97
N GLN A 54 1.47 7.34 -12.31
CA GLN A 54 0.64 8.30 -13.05
C GLN A 54 -0.78 7.77 -13.31
N GLY A 55 -1.26 6.83 -12.49
CA GLY A 55 -2.62 6.31 -12.56
C GLY A 55 -3.64 7.44 -12.36
N SER A 56 -4.72 7.41 -13.13
CA SER A 56 -5.71 8.50 -13.15
C SER A 56 -6.34 8.79 -11.79
N GLN A 57 -6.40 7.80 -10.89
CA GLN A 57 -6.89 7.93 -9.52
C GLN A 57 -5.98 8.82 -8.67
N PHE A 58 -4.66 8.70 -8.84
CA PHE A 58 -3.64 9.39 -8.05
C PHE A 58 -3.28 10.78 -8.60
N THR A 59 -3.62 11.04 -9.87
CA THR A 59 -3.49 12.35 -10.49
C THR A 59 -4.73 13.23 -10.33
N THR A 60 -5.78 12.76 -9.65
CA THR A 60 -6.99 13.58 -9.42
C THR A 60 -6.71 14.72 -8.43
N PRO A 61 -7.32 15.92 -8.62
CA PRO A 61 -7.22 17.01 -7.65
C PRO A 61 -7.59 16.56 -6.24
N ARG A 62 -8.67 15.79 -6.09
CA ARG A 62 -9.13 15.29 -4.79
C ARG A 62 -8.08 14.46 -4.06
N PHE A 63 -7.27 13.67 -4.77
CA PHE A 63 -6.17 12.92 -4.18
C PHE A 63 -4.99 13.83 -3.83
N THR A 64 -4.57 14.68 -4.78
CA THR A 64 -3.42 15.58 -4.57
C THR A 64 -3.67 16.63 -3.49
N ASP A 65 -4.91 17.10 -3.33
CA ASP A 65 -5.32 18.09 -2.31
C ASP A 65 -5.12 17.54 -0.90
N VAL A 66 -5.36 16.24 -0.67
CA VAL A 66 -5.14 15.59 0.63
C VAL A 66 -3.67 15.63 1.03
N LEU A 67 -2.77 15.46 0.06
CA LEU A 67 -1.32 15.51 0.24
C LEU A 67 -0.83 16.94 0.42
N GLN A 68 -1.28 17.86 -0.44
CA GLN A 68 -0.92 19.28 -0.39
C GLN A 68 -1.37 19.96 0.90
N ALA A 69 -2.58 19.65 1.39
CA ALA A 69 -3.11 20.17 2.66
C ALA A 69 -2.24 19.79 3.88
N ARG A 70 -1.39 18.76 3.75
CA ARG A 70 -0.44 18.31 4.77
C ARG A 70 1.02 18.62 4.42
N GLN A 71 1.24 19.44 3.39
CA GLN A 71 2.57 19.81 2.90
C GLN A 71 3.44 18.61 2.49
N ILE A 72 2.80 17.51 2.08
CA ILE A 72 3.49 16.31 1.61
C ILE A 72 3.95 16.54 0.18
N ARG A 73 5.23 16.31 -0.11
CA ARG A 73 5.76 16.42 -1.47
C ARG A 73 5.30 15.22 -2.29
N ILE A 74 4.66 15.48 -3.41
CA ILE A 74 4.23 14.43 -4.33
C ILE A 74 5.36 14.16 -5.32
N SER A 75 5.82 12.91 -5.39
CA SER A 75 6.77 12.44 -6.38
C SER A 75 6.02 11.48 -7.31
N MET A 76 5.72 11.96 -8.53
CA MET A 76 5.11 11.13 -9.58
C MET A 76 6.20 10.69 -10.56
N ASP A 77 6.17 9.42 -10.94
CA ASP A 77 7.18 8.83 -11.81
C ASP A 77 7.36 9.59 -13.13
N GLY A 78 8.56 10.17 -13.33
CA GLY A 78 9.07 10.55 -14.64
C GLY A 78 9.99 9.45 -15.20
N ARG A 79 10.32 9.50 -16.49
CA ARG A 79 11.29 8.57 -17.13
C ARG A 79 12.57 8.48 -16.27
N GLY A 80 12.76 7.34 -15.59
CA GLY A 80 13.93 7.06 -14.73
C GLY A 80 13.64 6.73 -13.25
N ARG A 81 12.39 6.82 -12.77
CA ARG A 81 12.03 6.61 -11.34
C ARG A 81 11.36 5.27 -10.99
N TRP A 82 11.42 4.28 -11.88
CA TRP A 82 10.87 2.92 -11.72
C TRP A 82 11.09 2.27 -10.34
N LEU A 83 12.20 2.58 -9.66
CA LEU A 83 12.54 2.08 -8.32
C LEU A 83 11.47 2.35 -7.26
N ASP A 84 10.70 3.43 -7.41
CA ASP A 84 9.69 3.82 -6.42
C ASP A 84 8.50 2.84 -6.41
N ASN A 85 8.13 2.29 -7.57
CA ASN A 85 7.02 1.34 -7.73
C ASN A 85 7.41 -0.13 -7.56
N VAL A 86 8.70 -0.48 -7.62
CA VAL A 86 9.19 -1.89 -7.54
C VAL A 86 8.66 -2.63 -6.32
N PHE A 87 8.49 -1.95 -5.20
CA PHE A 87 8.11 -2.60 -3.95
C PHE A 87 6.61 -2.88 -3.84
N ILE A 88 5.80 -1.96 -4.36
CA ILE A 88 4.36 -2.18 -4.55
C ILE A 88 4.14 -3.30 -5.58
N GLU A 89 4.87 -3.32 -6.70
CA GLU A 89 4.81 -4.42 -7.66
C GLU A 89 5.21 -5.77 -7.05
N ARG A 90 6.24 -5.78 -6.20
CA ARG A 90 6.67 -6.98 -5.47
C ARG A 90 5.62 -7.45 -4.47
N LEU A 91 4.94 -6.53 -3.79
CA LEU A 91 3.79 -6.83 -2.92
C LEU A 91 2.70 -7.51 -3.75
N TRP A 92 2.30 -6.93 -4.87
CA TRP A 92 1.26 -7.48 -5.74
C TRP A 92 1.60 -8.84 -6.30
N ARG A 93 2.85 -9.06 -6.70
CA ARG A 93 3.31 -10.38 -7.12
C ARG A 93 3.15 -11.39 -6.00
N SER A 94 3.66 -11.08 -4.80
CA SER A 94 3.59 -12.00 -3.66
C SER A 94 2.13 -12.32 -3.30
N LEU A 95 1.29 -11.29 -3.19
CA LEU A 95 -0.14 -11.44 -2.89
C LEU A 95 -0.87 -12.33 -3.90
N LYS A 96 -0.61 -12.11 -5.19
CA LYS A 96 -1.26 -12.88 -6.26
C LYS A 96 -0.91 -14.36 -6.16
N TYR A 97 0.38 -14.68 -6.05
CA TYR A 97 0.85 -16.07 -6.05
C TYR A 97 0.58 -16.81 -4.73
N GLU A 98 0.54 -16.10 -3.61
CA GLU A 98 0.44 -16.72 -2.29
C GLU A 98 -0.98 -16.70 -1.70
N CYS A 99 -1.90 -15.91 -2.27
CA CYS A 99 -3.28 -15.80 -1.79
C CYS A 99 -4.28 -15.93 -2.94
N VAL A 100 -4.24 -14.99 -3.90
CA VAL A 100 -5.31 -14.86 -4.91
C VAL A 100 -5.39 -16.05 -5.86
N TYR A 101 -4.25 -16.60 -6.29
CA TYR A 101 -4.21 -17.73 -7.22
C TYR A 101 -4.38 -19.09 -6.55
N LEU A 102 -4.20 -19.18 -5.23
CA LEU A 102 -4.34 -20.44 -4.48
C LEU A 102 -5.75 -20.68 -3.95
N GLN A 103 -6.60 -19.65 -3.96
CA GLN A 103 -7.92 -19.68 -3.34
C GLN A 103 -9.01 -19.30 -4.34
N VAL A 104 -10.14 -20.00 -4.27
CA VAL A 104 -11.34 -19.62 -5.03
C VAL A 104 -12.20 -18.73 -4.15
N PHE A 105 -12.18 -17.43 -4.41
CA PHE A 105 -13.07 -16.49 -3.74
C PHE A 105 -14.41 -16.42 -4.46
N GLU A 106 -15.47 -16.88 -3.78
CA GLU A 106 -16.83 -16.83 -4.32
C GLU A 106 -17.40 -15.41 -4.32
N THR A 107 -17.10 -14.64 -3.27
CA THR A 107 -17.61 -13.29 -3.03
C THR A 107 -16.50 -12.27 -2.75
N GLY A 108 -16.78 -10.99 -2.98
CA GLY A 108 -15.87 -9.90 -2.62
C GLY A 108 -15.60 -9.81 -1.12
N SER A 109 -16.58 -10.19 -0.28
CA SER A 109 -16.40 -10.28 1.18
C SER A 109 -15.41 -11.38 1.56
N ALA A 110 -15.50 -12.56 0.92
CA ALA A 110 -14.53 -13.63 1.13
C ALA A 110 -13.12 -13.19 0.71
N LEU A 111 -12.98 -12.51 -0.43
CA LEU A 111 -11.70 -11.93 -0.85
C LEU A 111 -11.17 -10.94 0.18
N ARG A 112 -12.01 -10.02 0.68
CA ARG A 112 -11.61 -9.04 1.71
C ARG A 112 -11.06 -9.73 2.96
N VAL A 113 -11.68 -10.81 3.43
CA VAL A 113 -11.17 -11.59 4.56
C VAL A 113 -9.83 -12.25 4.24
N GLY A 114 -9.69 -12.86 3.07
CA GLY A 114 -8.43 -13.47 2.62
C GLY A 114 -7.29 -12.45 2.49
N LEU A 115 -7.57 -11.27 1.92
CA LEU A 115 -6.63 -10.16 1.83
C LEU A 115 -6.21 -9.66 3.22
N ALA A 116 -7.16 -9.49 4.14
CA ALA A 116 -6.87 -9.07 5.51
C ALA A 116 -5.93 -10.05 6.22
N ALA A 117 -6.22 -11.35 6.11
CA ALA A 117 -5.39 -12.40 6.69
C ALA A 117 -3.98 -12.42 6.07
N TRP A 118 -3.89 -12.33 4.74
CA TRP A 118 -2.60 -12.32 4.06
C TRP A 118 -1.76 -11.09 4.39
N ILE A 119 -2.36 -9.89 4.43
CA ILE A 119 -1.66 -8.64 4.77
C ILE A 119 -1.19 -8.67 6.23
N SER A 120 -2.00 -9.21 7.15
CA SER A 120 -1.60 -9.41 8.55
C SER A 120 -0.40 -10.35 8.67
N HIS A 121 -0.41 -11.47 7.94
CA HIS A 121 0.73 -12.38 7.89
C HIS A 121 1.97 -11.71 7.27
N TYR A 122 1.82 -11.01 6.16
CA TYR A 122 2.90 -10.29 5.48
C TYR A 122 3.57 -9.27 6.40
N ASN A 123 2.80 -8.44 7.11
CA ASN A 123 3.36 -7.42 8.01
C ASN A 123 3.95 -8.03 9.30
N GLY A 124 3.25 -8.98 9.91
CA GLY A 124 3.53 -9.42 11.28
C GLY A 124 4.42 -10.65 11.39
N GLN A 125 4.44 -11.51 10.37
CA GLN A 125 5.01 -12.86 10.47
C GLN A 125 6.04 -13.17 9.38
N ARG A 126 5.93 -12.58 8.19
CA ARG A 126 6.87 -12.84 7.08
C ARG A 126 8.21 -12.13 7.32
N PRO A 127 9.34 -12.84 7.43
CA PRO A 127 10.65 -12.21 7.49
C PRO A 127 11.09 -11.75 6.10
N HIS A 128 11.75 -10.58 6.03
CA HIS A 128 12.26 -10.03 4.78
C HIS A 128 13.79 -9.99 4.83
N SER A 129 14.46 -10.56 3.82
CA SER A 129 15.92 -10.53 3.71
C SER A 129 16.47 -9.10 3.67
N ALA A 130 15.77 -8.19 2.97
CA ALA A 130 16.08 -6.77 2.92
C ALA A 130 15.98 -6.06 4.28
N LEU A 131 15.34 -6.67 5.28
CA LEU A 131 15.17 -6.15 6.64
C LEU A 131 15.99 -6.95 7.67
N ALA A 132 17.05 -7.63 7.23
CA ALA A 132 17.88 -8.52 8.05
C ALA A 132 17.07 -9.62 8.73
N GLY A 133 16.08 -10.18 8.04
CA GLY A 133 15.22 -11.25 8.55
C GLY A 133 14.11 -10.78 9.51
N ARG A 134 13.97 -9.46 9.74
CA ARG A 134 12.84 -8.91 10.50
C ARG A 134 11.58 -8.88 9.63
N THR A 135 10.43 -8.86 10.31
CA THR A 135 9.13 -8.62 9.68
C THR A 135 8.93 -7.11 9.48
N PRO A 136 8.08 -6.68 8.53
CA PRO A 136 7.77 -5.27 8.34
C PRO A 136 7.32 -4.56 9.63
N ASP A 137 6.49 -5.19 10.46
CA ASP A 137 6.07 -4.61 11.75
C ASP A 137 7.24 -4.39 12.70
N LYS A 138 8.16 -5.36 12.81
CA LYS A 138 9.36 -5.24 13.65
C LYS A 138 10.35 -4.20 13.13
N ALA A 139 10.38 -4.00 11.81
CA ALA A 139 11.23 -2.98 11.20
C ALA A 139 10.65 -1.58 11.33
N TYR A 140 9.31 -1.43 11.30
CA TYR A 140 8.60 -0.16 11.40
C TYR A 140 8.54 0.42 12.81
N HIS A 141 8.52 -0.44 13.82
CA HIS A 141 8.72 -0.05 15.21
C HIS A 141 10.12 -0.50 15.66
N PRO A 142 11.22 0.10 15.14
CA PRO A 142 12.51 -0.17 15.71
C PRO A 142 12.45 0.31 17.17
N MET A 143 13.00 -0.48 18.10
CA MET A 143 13.29 0.03 19.44
C MET A 143 13.99 1.38 19.27
N ALA A 144 13.36 2.44 19.78
CA ALA A 144 13.62 3.86 19.55
C ALA A 144 14.98 4.21 18.91
N ASN A 145 14.99 4.57 17.63
CA ASN A 145 15.69 5.76 17.13
C ASN A 145 15.52 6.00 15.61
N SER A 146 15.26 7.28 15.30
CA SER A 146 15.58 8.00 14.05
C SER A 146 14.52 8.09 12.94
N ASN A 147 14.01 9.32 12.82
CA ASN A 147 13.08 9.91 11.86
C ASN A 147 13.49 9.77 10.37
N ALA A 148 12.58 9.22 9.56
CA ALA A 148 12.14 9.70 8.23
C ALA A 148 11.22 8.61 7.61
N VAL A 149 9.91 8.88 7.49
CA VAL A 149 8.94 7.95 6.91
C VAL A 149 8.66 8.39 5.47
N ASN A 150 8.94 7.52 4.49
CA ASN A 150 8.66 7.73 3.07
C ASN A 150 7.55 6.74 2.67
N LEU A 151 6.41 7.22 2.19
CA LEU A 151 5.28 6.35 1.79
C LEU A 151 5.21 6.18 0.27
N ALA A 152 4.81 5.00 -0.17
CA ALA A 152 4.52 4.66 -1.56
C ALA A 152 3.09 4.05 -1.66
N ALA A 153 2.40 4.27 -2.76
CA ALA A 153 1.07 3.70 -3.03
C ALA A 153 0.97 3.15 -4.45
#